data_AF-A0A0K0EHW4-F1
#
_entry.id   AF-A0A0K0EHW4-F1
#
_cell.length_a   1.000
_cell.length_b   1.000
_cell.length_c   1.000
_cell.angle_alpha   90.00
_cell.angle_beta   90.00
_cell.angle_gamma   90.00
#
_symmetry.space_group_name_H-M   'P 1'
#
loop_
_entity.id
_entity.type
_entity.pdbx_description
1 polymer ?
#
loop_
_entity_poly.entity_id
_entity_poly.type
_entity_poly.pdbx_seq_one_letter_code
_entity_poly.pdbx_strand_id
1 'polypeptide(L)'
;MSDQIEEPNEKAEECLDNDEVFQLKVELKSIKVENERLVENSKKIKAATLKLKEKLNEKTKSYDELMNEVKVLKDKVKENDELHKENCTDLNEKLTQMEEANLKNEEIINNLKKELENSIETFEVKKLECDKLKNEYDDYKNKVDYLLKQKKDDSKDSSLTNDFAEMAHTIRSQNIKITELENEKSSLETELGLLEESYSKLKDEFNKEKQLFIEKLSECERDFDYKIKEKEKNFENEKFSYEQSITESINNNKFLQKQIDDLKKQVSVLENNLTNATLQVSTLQQTSDVNKKIRSHSPEVKSILLPKFEPAINVRSNIEAEMFLNNAEDFSVDDELTSPIDKNEKFNLKDLLNENFDEVSEINPFNLDKWNSIDNEEEITLEHYEEVLQKLKHFESLLKDSEIWNSQLEEQVKFLKSELRRITNNEERMQHLKNIEYVKDVILKFIKEEKVENERKQLIPILKTLLKLSNEEVDVLENFSTKFALNNTSKSSTNWGSYFKNLTGI
;
A
#
# COMPACT_ATOMS: atom_id res chain seq x y z
N MET A 1 -104.01 45.10 54.09
CA MET A 1 -103.53 46.43 54.49
C MET A 1 -102.17 46.56 53.85
N SER A 2 -102.10 47.23 52.70
CA SER A 2 -101.58 48.61 52.62
C SER A 2 -100.09 48.57 52.96
N ASP A 3 -99.12 48.82 52.10
CA ASP A 3 -99.02 49.66 50.91
C ASP A 3 -97.85 49.09 50.08
N GLN A 4 -97.97 48.99 48.75
CA GLN A 4 -97.42 49.93 47.76
C GLN A 4 -95.93 50.28 47.94
N ILE A 5 -95.24 50.33 46.79
CA ILE A 5 -93.91 50.93 46.54
C ILE A 5 -92.80 49.93 46.89
N GLU A 6 -92.00 49.35 45.99
CA GLU A 6 -91.25 49.97 44.89
C GLU A 6 -90.65 48.86 44.00
N GLU A 7 -91.25 48.54 42.84
CA GLU A 7 -90.44 48.32 41.63
C GLU A 7 -90.12 49.74 41.17
N PRO A 8 -88.84 50.17 41.14
CA PRO A 8 -88.01 49.80 40.00
C PRO A 8 -86.50 49.80 40.29
N ASN A 9 -85.81 48.66 40.23
CA ASN A 9 -84.44 48.67 39.71
C ASN A 9 -83.91 47.30 39.25
N GLU A 10 -84.75 46.49 38.61
CA GLU A 10 -84.30 45.28 37.91
C GLU A 10 -83.57 45.60 36.57
N LYS A 11 -83.09 46.83 36.39
CA LYS A 11 -82.31 47.25 35.21
C LYS A 11 -80.93 47.82 35.53
N ALA A 12 -80.51 47.80 36.79
CA ALA A 12 -79.19 48.29 37.15
C ALA A 12 -78.08 47.23 37.01
N GLU A 13 -78.40 45.94 36.81
CA GLU A 13 -77.39 44.86 36.77
C GLU A 13 -77.02 44.33 35.37
N GLU A 14 -77.71 44.73 34.28
CA GLU A 14 -77.42 44.19 32.93
C GLU A 14 -76.72 45.16 31.95
N CYS A 15 -76.36 46.36 32.38
CA CYS A 15 -75.59 47.31 31.57
C CYS A 15 -74.21 47.61 32.14
N LEU A 16 -73.64 46.71 32.95
CA LEU A 16 -72.19 46.57 32.97
C LEU A 16 -71.81 46.07 31.59
N ASP A 17 -71.38 47.03 30.78
CA ASP A 17 -71.36 47.04 29.33
C ASP A 17 -71.13 45.66 28.73
N ASN A 18 -72.13 45.18 27.97
CA ASN A 18 -71.93 44.06 27.05
C ASN A 18 -70.69 44.27 26.18
N ASP A 19 -70.28 45.53 25.95
CA ASP A 19 -69.01 45.88 25.30
C ASP A 19 -67.77 45.53 26.14
N GLU A 20 -67.76 45.76 27.46
CA GLU A 20 -66.66 45.33 28.34
C GLU A 20 -66.59 43.79 28.41
N VAL A 21 -67.74 43.12 28.57
CA VAL A 21 -67.82 41.65 28.54
C VAL A 21 -67.37 41.10 27.18
N PHE A 22 -67.74 41.76 26.09
CA PHE A 22 -67.33 41.38 24.75
C PHE A 22 -65.83 41.62 24.52
N GLN A 23 -65.29 42.77 24.92
CA GLN A 23 -63.85 43.06 24.86
C GLN A 23 -63.05 42.05 25.68
N LEU A 24 -63.44 41.78 26.92
CA LEU A 24 -62.82 40.75 27.75
C LEU A 24 -62.91 39.37 27.09
N LYS A 25 -64.03 39.02 26.45
CA LYS A 25 -64.18 37.74 25.73
C LYS A 25 -63.30 37.66 24.48
N VAL A 26 -63.11 38.77 23.78
CA VAL A 26 -62.19 38.89 22.63
C VAL A 26 -60.74 38.77 23.12
N GLU A 27 -60.35 39.46 24.18
CA GLU A 27 -59.02 39.36 24.80
C GLU A 27 -58.74 37.94 25.30
N LEU A 28 -59.70 37.29 25.97
CA LEU A 28 -59.57 35.91 26.46
C LEU A 28 -59.40 34.92 25.31
N LYS A 29 -60.12 35.13 24.18
CA LYS A 29 -59.89 34.37 22.95
C LYS A 29 -58.50 34.63 22.37
N SER A 30 -58.04 35.88 22.32
CA SER A 30 -56.71 36.24 21.84
C SER A 30 -55.60 35.60 22.69
N ILE A 31 -55.73 35.67 24.02
CA ILE A 31 -54.82 35.02 24.99
C ILE A 31 -54.85 33.51 24.81
N LYS A 32 -56.03 32.90 24.57
CA LYS A 32 -56.14 31.46 24.33
C LYS A 32 -55.40 31.04 23.06
N VAL A 33 -55.57 31.77 21.96
CA VAL A 33 -54.84 31.52 20.70
C VAL A 33 -53.34 31.71 20.89
N GLU A 34 -52.91 32.74 21.62
CA GLU A 34 -51.49 32.96 21.91
C GLU A 34 -50.90 31.88 22.81
N ASN A 35 -51.65 31.41 23.83
CA ASN A 35 -51.21 30.30 24.68
C ASN A 35 -51.10 28.99 23.88
N GLU A 36 -52.02 28.72 22.96
CA GLU A 36 -51.94 27.57 22.06
C GLU A 36 -50.71 27.66 21.14
N ARG A 37 -50.42 28.85 20.61
CA ARG A 37 -49.20 29.13 19.83
C ARG A 37 -47.92 28.91 20.67
N LEU A 38 -47.91 29.35 21.93
CA LEU A 38 -46.78 29.15 22.85
C LEU A 38 -46.60 27.69 23.24
N VAL A 39 -47.68 26.95 23.46
CA VAL A 39 -47.65 25.50 23.73
C VAL A 39 -47.07 24.76 22.52
N GLU A 40 -47.49 25.10 21.31
CA GLU A 40 -46.97 24.49 20.09
C GLU A 40 -45.49 24.83 19.86
N ASN A 41 -45.09 26.08 20.11
CA ASN A 41 -43.68 26.47 20.11
C ASN A 41 -42.87 25.72 21.17
N SER A 42 -43.41 25.53 22.38
CA SER A 42 -42.77 24.77 23.45
C SER A 42 -42.59 23.29 23.06
N LYS A 43 -43.58 22.68 22.39
CA LYS A 43 -43.46 21.33 21.83
C LYS A 43 -42.39 21.25 20.75
N LYS A 44 -42.35 22.21 19.81
CA LYS A 44 -41.31 22.29 18.78
C LYS A 44 -39.90 22.46 19.36
N ILE A 45 -39.75 23.32 20.37
CA ILE A 45 -38.49 23.50 21.10
C ILE A 45 -38.09 22.20 21.81
N LYS A 46 -39.01 21.54 22.52
CA LYS A 46 -38.73 20.24 23.17
C LYS A 46 -38.31 19.17 22.16
N ALA A 47 -39.00 19.07 21.03
CA ALA A 47 -38.65 18.15 19.95
C ALA A 47 -37.27 18.47 19.36
N ALA A 48 -36.94 19.75 19.16
CA ALA A 48 -35.61 20.17 18.71
C ALA A 48 -34.52 19.84 19.74
N THR A 49 -34.78 20.06 21.03
CA THR A 49 -33.85 19.73 22.13
C THR A 49 -33.62 18.22 22.22
N LEU A 50 -34.65 17.39 22.02
CA LEU A 50 -34.50 15.94 21.96
C LEU A 50 -33.64 15.50 20.78
N LYS A 51 -33.92 16.01 19.57
CA LYS A 51 -33.09 15.73 18.38
C LYS A 51 -31.64 16.17 18.55
N LEU A 52 -31.39 17.31 19.19
CA LEU A 52 -30.03 17.76 19.51
C LEU A 52 -29.34 16.86 20.54
N LYS A 53 -30.06 16.40 21.57
CA LYS A 53 -29.53 15.48 22.57
C LYS A 53 -29.21 14.10 21.96
N GLU A 54 -30.05 13.62 21.07
CA GLU A 54 -29.83 12.38 20.32
C GLU A 54 -28.59 12.48 19.44
N LYS A 55 -28.47 13.55 18.64
CA LYS A 55 -27.27 13.84 17.84
C LYS A 55 -26.01 13.99 18.69
N LEU A 56 -26.12 14.60 19.87
CA LEU A 56 -25.00 14.71 20.80
C LEU A 56 -24.56 13.33 21.30
N ASN A 57 -25.51 12.46 21.65
CA ASN A 57 -25.22 11.11 22.12
C ASN A 57 -24.61 10.24 21.01
N GLU A 58 -25.10 10.36 19.79
CA GLU A 58 -24.54 9.70 18.60
C GLU A 58 -23.11 10.18 18.33
N LYS A 59 -22.85 11.50 18.44
CA LYS A 59 -21.49 12.04 18.31
C LYS A 59 -20.55 11.58 19.42
N THR A 60 -21.03 11.43 20.65
CA THR A 60 -20.22 10.86 21.75
C THR A 60 -19.89 9.39 21.48
N LYS A 61 -20.85 8.58 21.03
CA LYS A 61 -20.59 7.17 20.65
C LYS A 61 -19.56 7.06 19.53
N SER A 62 -19.72 7.85 18.47
CA SER A 62 -18.78 7.89 17.35
C SER A 62 -17.38 8.35 17.78
N TYR A 63 -17.28 9.29 18.73
CA TYR A 63 -16.01 9.70 19.31
C TYR A 63 -15.35 8.57 20.12
N ASP A 64 -16.11 7.83 20.93
CA ASP A 64 -15.60 6.71 21.73
C ASP A 64 -15.14 5.53 20.84
N GLU A 65 -15.87 5.24 19.76
CA GLU A 65 -15.48 4.27 18.73
C GLU A 65 -14.16 4.67 18.06
N LEU A 66 -14.03 5.92 17.63
CA LEU A 66 -12.81 6.44 17.01
C LEU A 66 -11.62 6.40 18.01
N MET A 67 -11.87 6.72 19.27
CA MET A 67 -10.84 6.64 20.33
C MET A 67 -10.36 5.20 20.56
N ASN A 68 -11.25 4.21 20.48
CA ASN A 68 -10.89 2.80 20.57
C ASN A 68 -10.08 2.35 19.34
N GLU A 69 -10.47 2.77 18.14
CA GLU A 69 -9.73 2.48 16.91
C GLU A 69 -8.32 3.09 16.94
N VAL A 70 -8.18 4.36 17.35
CA VAL A 70 -6.88 5.02 17.53
C VAL A 70 -6.01 4.28 18.54
N LYS A 71 -6.61 3.73 19.61
CA LYS A 71 -5.88 2.92 20.59
C LYS A 71 -5.38 1.60 19.97
N VAL A 72 -6.23 0.89 19.24
CA VAL A 72 -5.86 -0.36 18.54
C VAL A 72 -4.75 -0.12 17.52
N LEU A 73 -4.87 0.93 16.69
CA LEU A 73 -3.85 1.31 15.73
C LEU A 73 -2.52 1.67 16.42
N LYS A 74 -2.57 2.38 17.54
CA LYS A 74 -1.37 2.73 18.32
C LYS A 74 -0.65 1.50 18.87
N ASP A 75 -1.39 0.49 19.32
CA ASP A 75 -0.77 -0.74 19.84
C ASP A 75 -0.25 -1.61 18.68
N LYS A 76 -0.93 -1.66 17.54
CA LYS A 76 -0.43 -2.33 16.31
C LYS A 76 0.84 -1.68 15.76
N VAL A 77 0.95 -0.35 15.83
CA VAL A 77 2.19 0.38 15.45
C VAL A 77 3.35 0.01 16.37
N LYS A 78 3.13 -0.11 17.69
CA LYS A 78 4.18 -0.53 18.62
C LYS A 78 4.65 -1.96 18.38
N GLU A 79 3.71 -2.88 18.15
CA GLU A 79 4.01 -4.27 17.81
C GLU A 79 4.86 -4.34 16.53
N ASN A 80 4.49 -3.57 15.51
CA ASN A 80 5.26 -3.49 14.28
C ASN A 80 6.65 -2.86 14.48
N ASP A 81 6.78 -1.84 15.33
CA ASP A 81 8.07 -1.24 15.68
C ASP A 81 8.98 -2.22 16.44
N GLU A 82 8.43 -3.08 17.31
CA GLU A 82 9.18 -4.13 17.99
C GLU A 82 9.63 -5.22 17.02
N LEU A 83 8.74 -5.68 16.14
CA LEU A 83 9.08 -6.65 15.08
C LEU A 83 10.14 -6.10 14.12
N HIS A 84 10.08 -4.81 13.76
CA HIS A 84 11.10 -4.18 12.93
C HIS A 84 12.45 -4.09 13.65
N LYS A 85 12.48 -3.83 14.96
CA LYS A 85 13.72 -3.82 15.74
C LYS A 85 14.37 -5.21 15.79
N GLU A 86 13.58 -6.26 16.03
CA GLU A 86 14.06 -7.65 16.03
C GLU A 86 14.64 -8.05 14.67
N ASN A 87 13.92 -7.76 13.58
CA ASN A 87 14.43 -8.02 12.24
C ASN A 87 15.72 -7.23 11.93
N CYS A 88 15.84 -6.00 12.41
CA CYS A 88 17.07 -5.21 12.26
C CYS A 88 18.24 -5.81 13.06
N THR A 89 18.00 -6.33 14.27
CA THR A 89 19.04 -7.00 15.06
C THR A 89 19.50 -8.30 14.41
N ASP A 90 18.57 -9.10 13.90
CA ASP A 90 18.87 -10.37 13.21
C ASP A 90 19.64 -10.16 11.91
N LEU A 91 19.24 -9.16 11.11
CA LEU A 91 19.94 -8.81 9.88
C LEU A 91 21.35 -8.29 10.17
N ASN A 92 21.50 -7.47 11.22
CA ASN A 92 22.79 -6.95 11.63
C ASN A 92 23.71 -8.07 12.14
N GLU A 93 23.18 -9.03 12.89
CA GLU A 93 23.95 -10.21 13.32
C GLU A 93 24.42 -11.03 12.11
N LYS A 94 23.54 -11.32 11.15
CA LYS A 94 23.92 -12.01 9.90
C LYS A 94 24.97 -11.26 9.10
N LEU A 95 24.90 -9.93 9.05
CA LEU A 95 25.91 -9.11 8.39
C LEU A 95 27.27 -9.25 9.09
N THR A 96 27.31 -9.16 10.43
CA THR A 96 28.57 -9.34 11.18
C THR A 96 29.16 -10.73 10.99
N GLN A 97 28.34 -11.79 10.98
CA GLN A 97 28.81 -13.16 10.72
C GLN A 97 29.38 -13.30 9.30
N MET A 98 28.76 -12.67 8.30
CA MET A 98 29.25 -12.69 6.92
C MET A 98 30.55 -11.89 6.76
N GLU A 99 30.69 -10.76 7.44
CA GLU A 99 31.93 -9.96 7.47
C GLU A 99 33.08 -10.75 8.12
N GLU A 100 32.83 -11.42 9.25
CA GLU A 100 33.83 -12.30 9.90
C GLU A 100 34.22 -13.48 9.02
N ALA A 101 33.25 -14.10 8.32
CA ALA A 101 33.53 -15.18 7.39
C ALA A 101 34.34 -14.69 6.17
N ASN A 102 34.06 -13.49 5.67
CA ASN A 102 34.79 -12.89 4.56
C ASN A 102 36.24 -12.55 4.97
N LEU A 103 36.45 -11.99 6.17
CA LEU A 103 37.79 -11.74 6.73
C LEU A 103 38.60 -13.04 6.86
N LYS A 104 38.02 -14.11 7.40
CA LYS A 104 38.66 -15.43 7.48
C LYS A 104 39.03 -15.98 6.10
N ASN A 105 38.15 -15.81 5.12
CA ASN A 105 38.40 -16.25 3.75
C ASN A 105 39.54 -15.46 3.10
N GLU A 106 39.60 -14.14 3.30
CA GLU A 106 40.71 -13.30 2.84
C GLU A 106 42.05 -13.69 3.47
N GLU A 107 42.07 -14.02 4.77
CA GLU A 107 43.26 -14.55 5.46
C GLU A 107 43.73 -15.88 4.85
N ILE A 108 42.82 -16.82 4.59
CA ILE A 108 43.13 -18.11 3.94
C ILE A 108 43.69 -17.88 2.54
N ILE A 109 43.07 -17.00 1.74
CA ILE A 109 43.53 -16.65 0.39
C ILE A 109 44.94 -16.05 0.44
N ASN A 110 45.22 -15.15 1.39
CA ASN A 110 46.53 -14.54 1.53
C ASN A 110 47.60 -15.55 1.98
N ASN A 111 47.25 -16.47 2.87
CA ASN A 111 48.16 -17.57 3.27
C ASN A 111 48.47 -18.49 2.09
N LEU A 112 47.47 -18.91 1.32
CA LEU A 112 47.65 -19.75 0.13
C LEU A 112 48.47 -19.03 -0.96
N LYS A 113 48.25 -17.72 -1.15
CA LYS A 113 49.08 -16.91 -2.06
C LYS A 113 50.54 -16.88 -1.63
N LYS A 114 50.80 -16.72 -0.33
CA LYS A 114 52.16 -16.73 0.22
C LYS A 114 52.82 -18.11 0.10
N GLU A 115 52.07 -19.19 0.32
CA GLU A 115 52.55 -20.56 0.09
C GLU A 115 52.85 -20.85 -1.38
N LEU A 116 52.01 -20.34 -2.29
CA LEU A 116 52.24 -20.42 -3.73
C LEU A 116 53.50 -19.65 -4.14
N GLU A 117 53.68 -18.44 -3.63
CA GLU A 117 54.85 -17.60 -3.88
C GLU A 117 56.15 -18.28 -3.38
N ASN A 118 56.14 -18.82 -2.16
CA ASN A 118 57.27 -19.60 -1.63
C ASN A 118 57.56 -20.87 -2.48
N SER A 119 56.52 -21.55 -2.96
CA SER A 119 56.66 -22.73 -3.81
C SER A 119 57.26 -22.39 -5.18
N ILE A 120 56.91 -21.23 -5.73
CA ILE A 120 57.50 -20.71 -6.98
C ILE A 120 58.97 -20.35 -6.75
N GLU A 121 59.31 -19.64 -5.67
CA GLU A 121 60.70 -19.27 -5.35
C GLU A 121 61.58 -20.51 -5.16
N THR A 122 61.11 -21.50 -4.40
CA THR A 122 61.84 -22.76 -4.20
C THR A 122 62.00 -23.55 -5.50
N PHE A 123 60.99 -23.55 -6.37
CA PHE A 123 61.08 -24.15 -7.70
C PHE A 123 62.12 -23.44 -8.58
N GLU A 124 62.18 -22.11 -8.56
CA GLU A 124 63.18 -21.33 -9.30
C GLU A 124 64.60 -21.61 -8.79
N VAL A 125 64.80 -21.67 -7.47
CA VAL A 125 66.11 -22.04 -6.88
C VAL A 125 66.51 -23.44 -7.30
N LYS A 126 65.60 -24.42 -7.25
CA LYS A 126 65.88 -25.80 -7.65
C LYS A 126 66.16 -25.93 -9.14
N LYS A 127 65.44 -25.18 -9.97
CA LYS A 127 65.71 -25.10 -11.42
C LYS A 127 67.11 -24.57 -11.70
N LEU A 128 67.52 -23.49 -11.02
CA LEU A 128 68.89 -22.95 -11.14
C LEU A 128 69.96 -23.95 -10.65
N GLU A 129 69.67 -24.73 -9.61
CA GLU A 129 70.56 -25.80 -9.12
C GLU A 129 70.69 -26.94 -10.16
N CYS A 130 69.59 -27.38 -10.77
CA CYS A 130 69.60 -28.35 -11.86
C CYS A 130 70.38 -27.86 -13.08
N ASP A 131 70.22 -26.59 -13.47
CA ASP A 131 70.95 -26.00 -14.59
C ASP A 131 72.46 -25.92 -14.30
N LYS A 132 72.86 -25.60 -13.05
CA LYS A 132 74.27 -25.65 -12.63
C LYS A 132 74.83 -27.07 -12.68
N LEU A 133 74.12 -28.05 -12.12
CA LEU A 133 74.56 -29.44 -12.10
C LEU A 133 74.64 -30.03 -13.51
N LYS A 134 73.76 -29.60 -14.42
CA LYS A 134 73.81 -29.95 -15.84
C LYS A 134 75.05 -29.38 -16.53
N ASN A 135 75.39 -28.12 -16.29
CA ASN A 135 76.61 -27.52 -16.82
C ASN A 135 77.86 -28.23 -16.28
N GLU A 136 77.89 -28.54 -14.98
CA GLU A 136 78.99 -29.32 -14.38
C GLU A 136 79.08 -30.72 -15.01
N TYR A 137 77.94 -31.40 -15.22
CA TYR A 137 77.90 -32.69 -15.89
C TYR A 137 78.44 -32.61 -17.32
N ASP A 138 78.05 -31.59 -18.09
CA ASP A 138 78.56 -31.38 -19.44
C ASP A 138 80.08 -31.08 -19.44
N ASP A 139 80.58 -30.33 -18.46
CA ASP A 139 82.02 -30.10 -18.27
C ASP A 139 82.77 -31.39 -17.94
N TYR A 140 82.24 -32.20 -17.02
CA TYR A 140 82.80 -33.51 -16.69
C TYR A 140 82.77 -34.46 -17.89
N LYS A 141 81.67 -34.50 -18.64
CA LYS A 141 81.54 -35.31 -19.85
C LYS A 141 82.58 -34.90 -20.89
N ASN A 142 82.74 -33.60 -21.16
CA ASN A 142 83.77 -33.09 -22.06
C ASN A 142 85.18 -33.46 -21.58
N LYS A 143 85.44 -33.41 -20.26
CA LYS A 143 86.72 -33.81 -19.67
C LYS A 143 86.97 -35.32 -19.78
N VAL A 144 85.95 -36.14 -19.58
CA VAL A 144 86.02 -37.60 -19.77
C VAL A 144 86.24 -37.93 -21.23
N ASP A 145 85.54 -37.28 -22.17
CA ASP A 145 85.74 -37.48 -23.60
C ASP A 145 87.16 -37.08 -24.03
N TYR A 146 87.71 -36.00 -23.45
CA TYR A 146 89.09 -35.59 -23.65
C TYR A 146 90.09 -36.62 -23.09
N LEU A 147 89.88 -37.07 -21.84
CA LEU A 147 90.72 -38.08 -21.18
C LEU A 147 90.61 -39.44 -21.86
N LEU A 148 89.45 -39.83 -22.35
CA LEU A 148 89.23 -41.09 -23.06
C LEU A 148 89.89 -41.03 -24.43
N LYS A 149 89.88 -39.87 -25.09
CA LYS A 149 90.65 -39.63 -26.31
C LYS A 149 92.16 -39.68 -26.04
N GLN A 150 92.61 -39.23 -24.87
CA GLN A 150 94.01 -39.29 -24.46
C GLN A 150 94.45 -40.71 -24.05
N LYS A 151 93.62 -41.47 -23.33
CA LYS A 151 93.93 -42.83 -22.88
C LYS A 151 93.84 -43.88 -23.98
N LYS A 152 93.08 -43.63 -25.06
CA LYS A 152 93.06 -44.55 -26.20
C LYS A 152 94.43 -44.68 -26.88
N ASP A 153 95.35 -43.77 -26.61
CA ASP A 153 96.71 -43.81 -27.16
C ASP A 153 97.71 -44.61 -26.30
N ASP A 154 97.43 -44.96 -25.03
CA ASP A 154 98.46 -45.53 -24.16
C ASP A 154 97.99 -46.75 -23.33
N SER A 155 98.29 -47.93 -23.87
CA SER A 155 99.01 -49.04 -23.21
C SER A 155 98.56 -49.59 -21.84
N LYS A 156 98.10 -50.88 -21.87
CA LYS A 156 98.55 -52.09 -21.12
C LYS A 156 99.22 -51.97 -19.73
N ASP A 157 99.17 -52.92 -18.80
CA ASP A 157 98.46 -54.20 -18.51
C ASP A 157 99.12 -54.76 -17.22
N SER A 158 98.44 -55.68 -16.53
CA SER A 158 98.97 -56.75 -15.66
C SER A 158 99.49 -56.45 -14.24
N SER A 159 98.60 -56.46 -13.22
CA SER A 159 98.91 -56.98 -11.86
C SER A 159 97.68 -57.25 -10.94
N LEU A 160 96.47 -57.48 -11.48
CA LEU A 160 95.20 -57.47 -10.73
C LEU A 160 94.65 -58.90 -10.47
N THR A 161 95.21 -59.70 -9.55
CA THR A 161 94.57 -60.99 -9.19
C THR A 161 94.10 -61.07 -7.74
N ASN A 162 94.80 -60.44 -6.79
CA ASN A 162 94.30 -60.34 -5.41
C ASN A 162 93.30 -59.18 -5.26
N ASP A 163 93.62 -58.04 -5.89
CA ASP A 163 92.69 -56.92 -6.07
C ASP A 163 91.42 -57.34 -6.83
N PHE A 164 91.51 -58.36 -7.70
CA PHE A 164 90.35 -58.84 -8.46
C PHE A 164 89.28 -59.47 -7.59
N ALA A 165 89.64 -60.17 -6.51
CA ALA A 165 88.66 -60.80 -5.63
C ALA A 165 87.92 -59.76 -4.78
N GLU A 166 88.65 -58.81 -4.20
CA GLU A 166 88.06 -57.67 -3.49
C GLU A 166 87.23 -56.82 -4.45
N MET A 167 87.79 -56.47 -5.61
CA MET A 167 87.09 -55.73 -6.66
C MET A 167 85.85 -56.48 -7.15
N ALA A 168 85.89 -57.80 -7.30
CA ALA A 168 84.70 -58.59 -7.64
C ALA A 168 83.65 -58.58 -6.51
N HIS A 169 84.05 -58.56 -5.24
CA HIS A 169 83.12 -58.39 -4.12
C HIS A 169 82.53 -56.97 -4.10
N THR A 170 83.34 -55.93 -4.32
CA THR A 170 82.87 -54.55 -4.44
C THR A 170 81.92 -54.39 -5.62
N ILE A 171 82.24 -54.98 -6.77
CA ILE A 171 81.37 -55.02 -7.96
C ILE A 171 80.06 -55.74 -7.65
N ARG A 172 80.09 -56.90 -6.96
CA ARG A 172 78.86 -57.59 -6.55
C ARG A 172 78.00 -56.75 -5.60
N SER A 173 78.61 -56.13 -4.59
CA SER A 173 77.90 -55.26 -3.64
C SER A 173 77.32 -54.02 -4.33
N GLN A 174 78.06 -53.41 -5.25
CA GLN A 174 77.58 -52.30 -6.08
C GLN A 174 76.45 -52.75 -7.01
N ASN A 175 76.56 -53.92 -7.64
CA ASN A 175 75.49 -54.48 -8.48
C ASN A 175 74.21 -54.73 -7.67
N ILE A 176 74.32 -55.26 -6.45
CA ILE A 176 73.16 -55.41 -5.54
C ILE A 176 72.56 -54.03 -5.26
N LYS A 177 73.38 -53.02 -4.94
CA LYS A 177 72.88 -51.67 -4.67
C LYS A 177 72.23 -51.02 -5.90
N ILE A 178 72.79 -51.22 -7.08
CA ILE A 178 72.20 -50.77 -8.35
C ILE A 178 70.83 -51.43 -8.54
N THR A 179 70.71 -52.75 -8.34
CA THR A 179 69.42 -53.45 -8.46
C THR A 179 68.39 -52.99 -7.43
N GLU A 180 68.80 -52.67 -6.19
CA GLU A 180 67.91 -52.08 -5.19
C GLU A 180 67.41 -50.70 -5.62
N LEU A 181 68.30 -49.83 -6.10
CA LEU A 181 67.94 -48.50 -6.58
C LEU A 181 67.07 -48.56 -7.85
N GLU A 182 67.31 -49.53 -8.73
CA GLU A 182 66.47 -49.77 -9.92
C GLU A 182 65.06 -50.24 -9.53
N ASN A 183 64.93 -51.09 -8.51
CA ASN A 183 63.65 -51.52 -7.97
C ASN A 183 62.90 -50.37 -7.26
N GLU A 184 63.62 -49.56 -6.47
CA GLU A 184 63.05 -48.37 -5.80
C GLU A 184 62.57 -47.34 -6.83
N LYS A 185 63.39 -47.07 -7.86
CA LYS A 185 63.00 -46.23 -8.99
C LYS A 185 61.74 -46.77 -9.68
N SER A 186 61.68 -48.08 -9.95
CA SER A 186 60.51 -48.70 -10.57
C SER A 186 59.26 -48.57 -9.68
N SER A 187 59.39 -48.72 -8.36
CA SER A 187 58.30 -48.49 -7.40
C SER A 187 57.80 -47.04 -7.43
N LEU A 188 58.71 -46.07 -7.37
CA LEU A 188 58.37 -44.65 -7.44
C LEU A 188 57.74 -44.26 -8.78
N GLU A 189 58.19 -44.84 -9.89
CA GLU A 189 57.58 -44.65 -11.22
C GLU A 189 56.14 -45.19 -11.25
N THR A 190 55.86 -46.34 -10.62
CA THR A 190 54.48 -46.86 -10.51
C THR A 190 53.59 -46.00 -9.61
N GLU A 191 54.11 -45.51 -8.48
CA GLU A 191 53.38 -44.61 -7.58
C GLU A 191 53.07 -43.27 -8.24
N LEU A 192 54.03 -42.71 -8.99
CA LEU A 192 53.83 -41.49 -9.77
C LEU A 192 52.75 -41.68 -10.84
N GLY A 193 52.75 -42.82 -11.54
CA GLY A 193 51.69 -43.15 -12.50
C GLY A 193 50.30 -43.28 -11.86
N LEU A 194 50.19 -43.91 -10.68
CA LEU A 194 48.93 -44.00 -9.94
C LEU A 194 48.46 -42.63 -9.43
N LEU A 195 49.40 -41.78 -8.98
CA LEU A 195 49.09 -40.43 -8.53
C LEU A 195 48.61 -39.56 -9.70
N GLU A 196 49.26 -39.64 -10.86
CA GLU A 196 48.83 -38.97 -12.09
C GLU A 196 47.43 -39.43 -12.55
N GLU A 197 47.14 -40.73 -12.47
CA GLU A 197 45.80 -41.26 -12.77
C GLU A 197 44.76 -40.71 -11.77
N SER A 198 45.10 -40.66 -10.47
CA SER A 198 44.21 -40.11 -9.44
C SER A 198 43.96 -38.62 -9.64
N TYR A 199 44.99 -37.87 -10.03
CA TYR A 199 44.90 -36.45 -10.34
C TYR A 199 44.05 -36.21 -11.59
N SER A 200 44.23 -37.01 -12.63
CA SER A 200 43.41 -36.93 -13.85
C SER A 200 41.94 -37.21 -13.53
N LYS A 201 41.62 -38.26 -12.76
CA LYS A 201 40.25 -38.56 -12.32
C LYS A 201 39.64 -37.44 -11.50
N LEU A 202 40.38 -36.91 -10.52
CA LEU A 202 39.90 -35.80 -9.69
C LEU A 202 39.67 -34.54 -10.51
N LYS A 203 40.54 -34.25 -11.49
CA LYS A 203 40.38 -33.13 -12.41
C LYS A 203 39.14 -33.29 -13.29
N ASP A 204 38.85 -34.49 -13.76
CA ASP A 204 37.64 -34.77 -14.53
C ASP A 204 36.38 -34.64 -13.69
N GLU A 205 36.37 -35.15 -12.46
CA GLU A 205 35.25 -34.97 -11.53
C GLU A 205 35.03 -33.48 -11.19
N PHE A 206 36.10 -32.73 -10.91
CA PHE A 206 36.01 -31.29 -10.70
C PHE A 206 35.43 -30.56 -11.92
N ASN A 207 35.84 -30.94 -13.13
CA ASN A 207 35.29 -30.37 -14.36
C ASN A 207 33.82 -30.72 -14.56
N LYS A 208 33.40 -31.96 -14.27
CA LYS A 208 31.98 -32.38 -14.32
C LYS A 208 31.15 -31.61 -13.32
N GLU A 209 31.61 -31.49 -12.08
CA GLU A 209 30.93 -30.74 -11.03
C GLU A 209 30.78 -29.26 -11.41
N LYS A 210 31.84 -28.65 -11.95
CA LYS A 210 31.78 -27.29 -12.50
C LYS A 210 30.73 -27.15 -13.60
N GLN A 211 30.63 -28.12 -14.52
CA GLN A 211 29.60 -28.10 -15.58
C GLN A 211 28.19 -28.24 -15.01
N LEU A 212 27.99 -29.12 -14.02
CA LEU A 212 26.70 -29.26 -13.33
C LEU A 212 26.29 -27.97 -12.60
N PHE A 213 27.23 -27.26 -11.98
CA PHE A 213 26.95 -25.95 -11.37
C PHE A 213 26.55 -24.90 -12.40
N ILE A 214 27.22 -24.85 -13.56
CA ILE A 214 26.86 -23.95 -14.66
C ILE A 214 25.46 -24.28 -15.20
N GLU A 215 25.14 -25.56 -15.38
CA GLU A 215 23.83 -26.00 -15.86
C GLU A 215 22.73 -25.60 -14.86
N LYS A 216 22.92 -25.85 -13.57
CA LYS A 216 21.98 -25.43 -12.50
C LYS A 216 21.79 -23.92 -12.45
N LEU A 217 22.85 -23.13 -12.61
CA LEU A 217 22.75 -21.67 -12.70
C LEU A 217 21.92 -21.26 -13.92
N SER A 218 22.18 -21.86 -15.09
CA SER A 218 21.42 -21.56 -16.31
C SER A 218 19.94 -21.94 -16.20
N GLU A 219 19.62 -23.00 -15.45
CA GLU A 219 18.24 -23.42 -15.18
C GLU A 219 17.54 -22.43 -14.24
N CYS A 220 18.23 -21.99 -13.20
CA CYS A 220 17.74 -20.98 -12.26
C CYS A 220 17.48 -19.64 -12.98
N GLU A 221 18.38 -19.20 -13.86
CA GLU A 221 18.20 -18.01 -14.69
C GLU A 221 16.97 -18.14 -15.61
N ARG A 222 16.80 -19.30 -16.27
CA ARG A 222 15.61 -19.57 -17.11
C ARG A 222 14.30 -19.54 -16.32
N ASP A 223 14.29 -20.09 -15.10
CA ASP A 223 13.12 -20.05 -14.22
C ASP A 223 12.77 -18.63 -13.78
N PHE A 224 13.78 -17.81 -13.44
CA PHE A 224 13.56 -16.39 -13.13
C PHE A 224 13.03 -15.61 -14.33
N ASP A 225 13.60 -15.79 -15.52
CA ASP A 225 13.12 -15.14 -16.74
C ASP A 225 11.68 -15.53 -17.08
N TYR A 226 11.33 -16.80 -16.88
CA TYR A 226 9.96 -17.28 -17.06
C TYR A 226 8.99 -16.60 -16.09
N LYS A 227 9.33 -16.54 -14.79
CA LYS A 227 8.52 -15.88 -13.76
C LYS A 227 8.35 -14.38 -14.01
N ILE A 228 9.41 -13.70 -14.48
CA ILE A 228 9.34 -12.28 -14.85
C ILE A 228 8.36 -12.09 -16.00
N LYS A 229 8.48 -12.87 -17.08
CA LYS A 229 7.57 -12.77 -18.24
C LYS A 229 6.12 -13.09 -17.89
N GLU A 230 5.89 -14.06 -17.01
CA GLU A 230 4.55 -14.37 -16.51
C GLU A 230 3.95 -13.20 -15.73
N LYS A 231 4.74 -12.58 -14.85
CA LYS A 231 4.31 -11.38 -14.11
C LYS A 231 4.05 -10.19 -15.02
N GLU A 232 4.90 -9.94 -16.02
CA GLU A 232 4.67 -8.89 -17.02
C GLU A 232 3.38 -9.11 -17.80
N LYS A 233 3.10 -10.35 -18.23
CA LYS A 233 1.84 -10.69 -18.90
C LYS A 233 0.63 -10.46 -18.00
N ASN A 234 0.73 -10.78 -16.71
CA ASN A 234 -0.35 -10.54 -15.75
C ASN A 234 -0.60 -9.04 -15.55
N PHE A 235 0.45 -8.23 -15.40
CA PHE A 235 0.31 -6.77 -15.31
C PHE A 235 -0.29 -6.16 -16.57
N GLU A 236 0.08 -6.65 -17.76
CA GLU A 236 -0.51 -6.13 -19.01
C GLU A 236 -2.01 -6.50 -19.12
N ASN A 237 -2.41 -7.69 -18.67
CA ASN A 237 -3.82 -8.09 -18.60
C ASN A 237 -4.62 -7.25 -17.59
N GLU A 238 -4.06 -6.98 -16.41
CA GLU A 238 -4.69 -6.11 -15.39
C GLU A 238 -4.81 -4.68 -15.91
N LYS A 239 -3.74 -4.14 -16.51
CA LYS A 239 -3.73 -2.82 -17.13
C LYS A 239 -4.79 -2.72 -18.23
N PHE A 240 -4.92 -3.73 -19.09
CA PHE A 240 -5.96 -3.78 -20.12
C PHE A 240 -7.36 -3.80 -19.50
N SER A 241 -7.58 -4.55 -18.42
CA SER A 241 -8.86 -4.60 -17.70
C SER A 241 -9.22 -3.25 -17.07
N TYR A 242 -8.24 -2.56 -16.46
CA TYR A 242 -8.45 -1.20 -15.93
C TYR A 242 -8.71 -0.19 -17.05
N GLU A 243 -7.98 -0.26 -18.16
CA GLU A 243 -8.20 0.60 -19.32
C GLU A 243 -9.60 0.42 -19.93
N GLN A 244 -10.08 -0.83 -19.98
CA GLN A 244 -11.45 -1.15 -20.39
C GLN A 244 -12.47 -0.54 -19.42
N SER A 245 -12.31 -0.72 -18.11
CA SER A 245 -13.20 -0.15 -17.09
C SER A 245 -13.25 1.39 -17.12
N ILE A 246 -12.09 2.04 -17.34
CA ILE A 246 -12.01 3.49 -17.53
C ILE A 246 -12.76 3.92 -18.79
N THR A 247 -12.61 3.18 -19.89
CA THR A 247 -13.30 3.46 -21.16
C THR A 247 -14.82 3.35 -21.02
N GLU A 248 -15.31 2.32 -20.32
CA GLU A 248 -16.72 2.15 -19.99
C GLU A 248 -17.24 3.30 -19.13
N SER A 249 -16.50 3.70 -18.10
CA SER A 249 -16.83 4.84 -17.24
C SER A 249 -16.88 6.17 -18.01
N ILE A 250 -15.96 6.38 -18.96
CA ILE A 250 -15.96 7.54 -19.85
C ILE A 250 -17.19 7.53 -20.76
N ASN A 251 -17.57 6.37 -21.31
CA ASN A 251 -18.74 6.24 -22.17
C ASN A 251 -20.05 6.50 -21.41
N ASN A 252 -20.18 5.99 -20.18
CA ASN A 252 -21.31 6.27 -19.31
C ASN A 252 -21.38 7.75 -18.94
N ASN A 253 -20.26 8.39 -18.59
CA ASN A 253 -20.22 9.83 -18.35
C ASN A 253 -20.63 10.66 -19.58
N LYS A 254 -20.21 10.25 -20.79
CA LYS A 254 -20.67 10.90 -22.03
C LYS A 254 -22.18 10.75 -22.22
N PHE A 255 -22.76 9.61 -21.87
CA PHE A 255 -24.21 9.39 -21.94
C PHE A 255 -24.96 10.28 -20.93
N LEU A 256 -24.51 10.30 -19.67
CA LEU A 256 -25.08 11.16 -18.63
C LEU A 256 -24.96 12.65 -18.99
N GLN A 257 -23.83 13.07 -19.57
CA GLN A 257 -23.65 14.44 -20.03
C GLN A 257 -24.67 14.81 -21.13
N LYS A 258 -24.92 13.92 -22.11
CA LYS A 258 -25.96 14.13 -23.12
C LYS A 258 -27.35 14.27 -22.49
N GLN A 259 -27.67 13.43 -21.50
CA GLN A 259 -28.95 13.50 -20.78
C GLN A 259 -29.10 14.81 -20.01
N ILE A 260 -28.04 15.27 -19.33
CA ILE A 260 -28.02 16.57 -18.65
C ILE A 260 -28.23 17.72 -19.65
N ASP A 261 -27.59 17.66 -20.81
CA ASP A 261 -27.72 18.69 -21.84
C ASP A 261 -29.15 18.74 -22.41
N ASP A 262 -29.81 17.59 -22.57
CA ASP A 262 -31.20 17.52 -23.01
C ASP A 262 -32.19 18.01 -21.94
N LEU A 263 -31.97 17.67 -20.66
CA LEU A 263 -32.76 18.23 -19.55
C LEU A 263 -32.59 19.75 -19.43
N LYS A 264 -31.37 20.27 -19.60
CA LYS A 264 -31.12 21.72 -19.64
C LYS A 264 -31.89 22.40 -20.77
N LYS A 265 -31.93 21.80 -21.97
CA LYS A 265 -32.76 22.32 -23.08
C LYS A 265 -34.25 22.35 -22.70
N GLN A 266 -34.76 21.28 -22.08
CA GLN A 266 -36.16 21.23 -21.64
C GLN A 266 -36.49 22.30 -20.60
N VAL A 267 -35.63 22.49 -19.59
CA VAL A 267 -35.78 23.54 -18.59
C VAL A 267 -35.78 24.92 -19.23
N SER A 268 -34.87 25.19 -20.17
CA SER A 268 -34.84 26.47 -20.89
C SER A 268 -36.12 26.74 -21.68
N VAL A 269 -36.72 25.72 -22.29
CA VAL A 269 -38.03 25.83 -22.97
C VAL A 269 -39.14 26.15 -21.96
N LEU A 270 -39.16 25.47 -20.81
CA LEU A 270 -40.15 25.71 -19.76
C LEU A 270 -40.01 27.11 -19.14
N GLU A 271 -38.79 27.58 -18.89
CA GLU A 271 -38.51 28.94 -18.42
C GLU A 271 -38.98 29.99 -19.44
N ASN A 272 -38.74 29.76 -20.74
CA ASN A 272 -39.25 30.63 -21.79
C ASN A 272 -40.80 30.63 -21.83
N ASN A 273 -41.45 29.49 -21.62
CA ASN A 273 -42.90 29.42 -21.52
C ASN A 273 -43.44 30.14 -20.27
N LEU A 274 -42.76 30.01 -19.14
CA LEU A 274 -43.14 30.67 -17.88
C LEU A 274 -43.02 32.19 -17.99
N THR A 275 -41.93 32.68 -18.59
CA THR A 275 -41.74 34.12 -18.82
C THR A 275 -42.81 34.68 -19.75
N ASN A 276 -43.16 33.97 -20.82
CA ASN A 276 -44.29 34.32 -21.70
C ASN A 276 -45.63 34.35 -20.97
N ALA A 277 -45.95 33.33 -20.16
CA ALA A 277 -47.18 33.30 -19.36
C ALA A 277 -47.20 34.44 -18.31
N THR A 278 -46.07 34.72 -17.68
CA THR A 278 -45.92 35.83 -16.71
C THR A 278 -46.13 37.19 -17.37
N LEU A 279 -45.62 37.39 -18.59
CA LEU A 279 -45.87 38.60 -19.38
C LEU A 279 -47.36 38.75 -19.73
N GLN A 280 -48.05 37.67 -20.10
CA GLN A 280 -49.50 37.69 -20.35
C GLN A 280 -50.29 38.06 -19.10
N VAL A 281 -49.98 37.45 -17.94
CA VAL A 281 -50.63 37.79 -16.66
C VAL A 281 -50.37 39.25 -16.29
N SER A 282 -49.14 39.73 -16.45
CA SER A 282 -48.79 41.13 -16.19
C SER A 282 -49.58 42.10 -17.09
N THR A 283 -49.78 41.73 -18.37
CA THR A 283 -50.58 42.52 -19.33
C THR A 283 -52.07 42.52 -18.93
N LEU A 284 -52.61 41.39 -18.50
CA LEU A 284 -53.98 41.29 -17.99
C LEU A 284 -54.18 42.06 -16.67
N GLN A 285 -53.18 42.08 -15.79
CA GLN A 285 -53.20 42.88 -14.57
C GLN A 285 -53.17 44.38 -14.89
N GLN A 286 -52.32 44.83 -15.81
CA GLN A 286 -52.28 46.23 -16.22
C GLN A 286 -53.61 46.69 -16.84
N THR A 287 -54.24 45.87 -17.69
CA THR A 287 -55.58 46.21 -18.24
C THR A 287 -56.67 46.18 -17.18
N SER A 288 -56.58 45.30 -16.18
CA SER A 288 -57.48 45.27 -15.01
C SER A 288 -57.32 46.51 -14.13
N ASP A 289 -56.10 46.97 -13.87
CA ASP A 289 -55.85 48.17 -13.07
C ASP A 289 -56.28 49.45 -13.78
N VAL A 290 -56.14 49.52 -15.10
CA VAL A 290 -56.73 50.60 -15.91
C VAL A 290 -58.26 50.55 -15.81
N ASN A 291 -58.88 49.37 -15.90
CA ASN A 291 -60.32 49.21 -15.71
C ASN A 291 -60.79 49.59 -14.29
N LYS A 292 -60.04 49.25 -13.24
CA LYS A 292 -60.35 49.62 -11.86
C LYS A 292 -60.19 51.12 -11.61
N LYS A 293 -59.14 51.74 -12.13
CA LYS A 293 -58.93 53.20 -12.03
C LYS A 293 -60.03 53.96 -12.74
N ILE A 294 -60.44 53.52 -13.93
CA ILE A 294 -61.61 54.10 -14.63
C ILE A 294 -62.89 53.89 -13.81
N ARG A 295 -63.06 52.74 -13.15
CA ARG A 295 -64.27 52.45 -12.35
C ARG A 295 -64.37 53.22 -11.04
N SER A 296 -63.28 53.75 -10.50
CA SER A 296 -63.30 54.58 -9.28
C SER A 296 -63.82 56.01 -9.48
N HIS A 297 -64.03 56.44 -10.73
CA HIS A 297 -64.72 57.68 -11.08
C HIS A 297 -66.07 57.41 -11.73
N SER A 298 -66.99 56.72 -11.05
CA SER A 298 -68.41 56.83 -11.39
C SER A 298 -69.30 56.33 -10.25
N PRO A 299 -70.28 57.12 -9.79
CA PRO A 299 -71.11 56.78 -8.63
C PRO A 299 -72.16 55.72 -8.98
N GLU A 300 -72.39 54.85 -7.99
CA GLU A 300 -73.64 54.09 -7.79
C GLU A 300 -74.26 53.40 -9.01
N VAL A 301 -73.61 52.32 -9.49
CA VAL A 301 -74.37 51.27 -10.16
C VAL A 301 -74.42 50.05 -9.26
N LYS A 302 -75.53 49.98 -8.52
CA LYS A 302 -76.05 48.78 -7.87
C LYS A 302 -76.29 47.74 -8.95
N SER A 303 -75.36 46.80 -9.12
CA SER A 303 -75.59 45.66 -10.01
C SER A 303 -75.01 44.39 -9.40
N ILE A 304 -75.92 43.72 -8.70
CA ILE A 304 -76.23 42.29 -8.83
C ILE A 304 -75.08 41.33 -8.49
N LEU A 305 -75.23 40.79 -7.28
CA LEU A 305 -74.73 39.54 -6.74
C LEU A 305 -74.56 38.46 -7.83
N LEU A 306 -73.34 38.30 -8.36
CA LEU A 306 -73.00 37.10 -9.13
C LEU A 306 -72.71 35.95 -8.13
N PRO A 307 -73.26 34.75 -8.33
CA PRO A 307 -73.04 33.61 -7.46
C PRO A 307 -71.55 33.24 -7.41
N LYS A 308 -71.05 33.03 -6.20
CA LYS A 308 -69.69 32.53 -5.94
C LYS A 308 -69.55 31.16 -6.60
N PHE A 309 -68.81 31.11 -7.71
CA PHE A 309 -68.20 29.87 -8.16
C PHE A 309 -67.08 29.54 -7.18
N GLU A 310 -67.37 28.68 -6.21
CA GLU A 310 -66.33 28.03 -5.42
C GLU A 310 -65.54 27.11 -6.37
N PRO A 311 -64.22 27.29 -6.47
CA PRO A 311 -63.40 26.49 -7.36
C PRO A 311 -63.40 25.05 -6.84
N ALA A 312 -63.80 24.13 -7.71
CA ALA A 312 -63.59 22.71 -7.50
C ALA A 312 -62.08 22.48 -7.35
N ILE A 313 -61.61 22.43 -6.11
CA ILE A 313 -60.25 22.04 -5.77
C ILE A 313 -60.13 20.60 -6.25
N ASN A 314 -59.37 20.49 -7.34
CA ASN A 314 -58.99 19.32 -8.07
C ASN A 314 -58.58 18.19 -7.09
N VAL A 315 -59.42 17.16 -7.00
CA VAL A 315 -59.28 15.95 -6.15
C VAL A 315 -58.01 15.14 -6.47
N ARG A 316 -57.19 15.58 -7.42
CA ARG A 316 -56.03 14.83 -7.89
C ARG A 316 -54.78 14.93 -7.02
N SER A 317 -54.71 15.83 -6.04
CA SER A 317 -53.54 15.92 -5.14
C SER A 317 -53.68 15.15 -3.81
N ASN A 318 -54.85 14.59 -3.48
CA ASN A 318 -55.02 13.88 -2.21
C ASN A 318 -54.81 12.36 -2.31
N ILE A 319 -54.81 11.78 -3.51
CA ILE A 319 -54.56 10.33 -3.66
C ILE A 319 -53.07 10.00 -3.50
N GLU A 320 -52.18 10.90 -3.89
CA GLU A 320 -50.73 10.67 -3.76
C GLU A 320 -50.23 10.82 -2.30
N ALA A 321 -50.95 11.55 -1.44
CA ALA A 321 -50.57 11.69 -0.04
C ALA A 321 -50.98 10.48 0.82
N GLU A 322 -52.05 9.76 0.46
CA GLU A 322 -52.52 8.60 1.24
C GLU A 322 -51.91 7.26 0.80
N MET A 323 -51.34 7.17 -0.40
CA MET A 323 -50.54 6.00 -0.78
C MET A 323 -49.17 5.94 -0.09
N PHE A 324 -48.65 7.07 0.42
CA PHE A 324 -47.35 7.12 1.09
C PHE A 324 -47.41 6.89 2.61
N LEU A 325 -48.59 6.75 3.21
CA LEU A 325 -48.75 6.60 4.66
C LEU A 325 -49.21 5.21 5.13
N ASN A 326 -49.52 4.28 4.22
CA ASN A 326 -50.00 2.95 4.58
C ASN A 326 -48.94 1.82 4.51
N ASN A 327 -47.66 2.13 4.25
CA ASN A 327 -46.62 1.10 4.10
C ASN A 327 -45.53 1.16 5.18
N ALA A 328 -45.89 1.56 6.41
CA ALA A 328 -45.05 1.38 7.58
C ALA A 328 -45.69 0.35 8.52
N GLU A 329 -45.99 -0.84 7.98
CA GLU A 329 -46.18 -2.00 8.83
C GLU A 329 -44.79 -2.46 9.30
N ASP A 330 -44.65 -2.34 10.61
CA ASP A 330 -43.52 -2.71 11.44
C ASP A 330 -43.15 -4.18 11.16
N PHE A 331 -42.06 -4.41 10.42
CA PHE A 331 -41.43 -5.71 10.30
C PHE A 331 -40.74 -6.06 11.62
N SER A 332 -41.53 -6.37 12.65
CA SER A 332 -41.05 -7.08 13.83
C SER A 332 -41.02 -8.56 13.47
N VAL A 333 -39.90 -9.01 12.91
CA VAL A 333 -39.64 -10.44 12.76
C VAL A 333 -39.29 -10.96 14.15
N ASP A 334 -40.26 -11.61 14.78
CA ASP A 334 -40.11 -12.40 16.00
C ASP A 334 -39.00 -13.44 15.80
N ASP A 335 -37.84 -13.16 16.41
CA ASP A 335 -36.66 -14.01 16.45
C ASP A 335 -36.80 -15.00 17.62
N GLU A 336 -37.75 -15.93 17.54
CA GLU A 336 -37.90 -16.95 18.60
C GLU A 336 -38.59 -18.24 18.13
N LEU A 337 -38.09 -18.90 17.07
CA LEU A 337 -38.45 -20.31 16.80
C LEU A 337 -37.25 -21.18 16.36
N THR A 338 -36.92 -22.07 17.29
CA THR A 338 -36.57 -23.49 17.08
C THR A 338 -35.19 -23.87 16.54
N SER A 339 -34.34 -24.18 17.54
CA SER A 339 -33.59 -25.44 17.69
C SER A 339 -32.33 -25.69 16.85
N PRO A 340 -31.24 -26.18 17.48
CA PRO A 340 -29.93 -26.36 16.85
C PRO A 340 -29.93 -27.63 16.00
N ILE A 341 -29.91 -27.48 14.68
CA ILE A 341 -29.65 -28.58 13.76
C ILE A 341 -28.14 -28.89 13.76
N ASP A 342 -27.89 -30.18 13.93
CA ASP A 342 -26.65 -30.85 14.26
C ASP A 342 -25.52 -30.55 13.26
N LYS A 343 -24.34 -30.18 13.77
CA LYS A 343 -23.18 -29.66 13.01
C LYS A 343 -22.38 -30.74 12.25
N ASN A 344 -23.03 -31.79 11.75
CA ASN A 344 -22.29 -32.97 11.28
C ASN A 344 -22.31 -33.24 9.77
N GLU A 345 -22.95 -32.40 8.95
CA GLU A 345 -22.79 -32.48 7.49
C GLU A 345 -21.93 -31.32 7.00
N LYS A 346 -20.61 -31.48 7.18
CA LYS A 346 -19.61 -30.74 6.41
C LYS A 346 -19.74 -31.16 4.95
N PHE A 347 -20.62 -30.48 4.24
CA PHE A 347 -20.72 -30.52 2.79
C PHE A 347 -19.36 -30.11 2.22
N ASN A 348 -18.62 -31.06 1.64
CA ASN A 348 -17.26 -30.80 1.18
C ASN A 348 -17.34 -30.23 -0.24
N LEU A 349 -16.60 -29.15 -0.49
CA LEU A 349 -16.49 -28.47 -1.79
C LEU A 349 -16.17 -29.42 -2.97
N LYS A 350 -15.58 -30.58 -2.68
CA LYS A 350 -15.33 -31.62 -3.69
C LYS A 350 -16.61 -32.23 -4.24
N ASP A 351 -17.67 -32.37 -3.45
CA ASP A 351 -18.91 -33.01 -3.88
C ASP A 351 -19.65 -32.14 -4.92
N LEU A 352 -19.58 -30.81 -4.79
CA LEU A 352 -20.12 -29.86 -5.79
C LEU A 352 -19.30 -29.78 -7.09
N LEU A 353 -17.97 -29.94 -7.00
CA LEU A 353 -17.12 -29.88 -8.19
C LEU A 353 -17.05 -31.20 -8.96
N ASN A 354 -17.39 -32.32 -8.32
CA ASN A 354 -17.39 -33.65 -8.92
C ASN A 354 -18.79 -34.14 -9.33
N GLU A 355 -19.86 -33.38 -9.11
CA GLU A 355 -21.09 -33.65 -9.85
C GLU A 355 -20.77 -33.47 -11.33
N ASN A 356 -20.69 -34.61 -12.03
CA ASN A 356 -20.48 -34.69 -13.46
C ASN A 356 -21.65 -33.98 -14.14
N PHE A 357 -21.47 -32.70 -14.44
CA PHE A 357 -22.30 -31.92 -15.36
C PHE A 357 -22.11 -32.41 -16.80
N ASP A 358 -22.31 -33.70 -17.05
CA ASP A 358 -22.12 -34.33 -18.37
C ASP A 358 -23.38 -34.22 -19.25
N GLU A 359 -24.39 -33.42 -18.87
CA GLU A 359 -25.60 -33.29 -19.69
C GLU A 359 -26.23 -31.89 -19.80
N VAL A 360 -25.53 -30.80 -19.40
CA VAL A 360 -26.08 -29.45 -19.57
C VAL A 360 -25.14 -28.56 -20.37
N SER A 361 -25.55 -28.31 -21.62
CA SER A 361 -24.87 -27.48 -22.60
C SER A 361 -24.50 -26.09 -22.08
N GLU A 362 -23.25 -25.70 -22.33
CA GLU A 362 -22.68 -24.34 -22.36
C GLU A 362 -23.53 -23.25 -21.70
N ILE A 363 -23.33 -23.04 -20.40
CA ILE A 363 -23.89 -21.91 -19.64
C ILE A 363 -23.12 -20.66 -20.06
N ASN A 364 -23.59 -20.00 -21.12
CA ASN A 364 -23.09 -18.71 -21.55
C ASN A 364 -23.65 -17.62 -20.59
N PRO A 365 -22.82 -16.80 -19.91
CA PRO A 365 -23.27 -15.86 -18.86
C PRO A 365 -24.18 -14.72 -19.35
N PHE A 366 -24.33 -14.55 -20.66
CA PHE A 366 -25.09 -13.46 -21.29
C PHE A 366 -26.55 -13.81 -21.61
N ASN A 367 -27.03 -15.00 -21.25
CA ASN A 367 -28.42 -15.40 -21.50
C ASN A 367 -29.32 -15.05 -20.31
N LEU A 368 -29.51 -13.74 -20.10
CA LEU A 368 -30.38 -13.16 -19.07
C LEU A 368 -31.86 -13.59 -19.23
N ASP A 369 -32.23 -14.08 -20.42
CA ASP A 369 -33.60 -14.48 -20.76
C ASP A 369 -34.07 -15.77 -20.07
N LYS A 370 -33.16 -16.58 -19.49
CA LYS A 370 -33.55 -17.76 -18.72
C LYS A 370 -34.12 -17.45 -17.34
N TRP A 371 -33.82 -16.28 -16.77
CA TRP A 371 -34.39 -15.90 -15.47
C TRP A 371 -35.83 -15.40 -15.59
N ASN A 372 -36.26 -14.99 -16.80
CA ASN A 372 -37.62 -14.47 -17.02
C ASN A 372 -38.58 -15.50 -17.68
N SER A 373 -38.16 -16.73 -17.92
CA SER A 373 -38.97 -17.70 -18.70
C SER A 373 -39.38 -18.95 -17.95
N ILE A 374 -39.20 -18.99 -16.63
CA ILE A 374 -39.74 -20.05 -15.77
C ILE A 374 -40.68 -19.38 -14.76
N ASP A 375 -41.84 -18.96 -15.27
CA ASP A 375 -43.11 -18.90 -14.52
C ASP A 375 -43.62 -20.32 -14.22
N ASN A 376 -42.70 -21.26 -13.96
CA ASN A 376 -43.08 -22.50 -13.34
C ASN A 376 -43.07 -22.14 -11.87
N GLU A 377 -44.22 -22.29 -11.22
CA GLU A 377 -44.34 -22.42 -9.77
C GLU A 377 -43.49 -23.63 -9.31
N GLU A 378 -42.17 -23.56 -9.48
CA GLU A 378 -41.24 -24.26 -8.63
C GLU A 378 -41.52 -23.66 -7.26
N GLU A 379 -42.44 -24.31 -6.56
CA GLU A 379 -42.66 -24.21 -5.13
C GLU A 379 -41.30 -23.89 -4.54
N ILE A 380 -41.12 -22.65 -4.07
CA ILE A 380 -39.87 -22.21 -3.45
C ILE A 380 -39.71 -23.13 -2.26
N THR A 381 -39.00 -24.23 -2.48
CA THR A 381 -38.80 -25.22 -1.46
C THR A 381 -37.97 -24.54 -0.40
N LEU A 382 -38.21 -24.90 0.85
CA LEU A 382 -37.39 -24.43 1.97
C LEU A 382 -35.89 -24.62 1.67
N GLU A 383 -35.56 -25.70 0.96
CA GLU A 383 -34.24 -26.03 0.45
C GLU A 383 -33.68 -24.99 -0.54
N HIS A 384 -34.46 -24.54 -1.54
CA HIS A 384 -34.01 -23.50 -2.47
C HIS A 384 -33.74 -22.17 -1.74
N TYR A 385 -34.58 -21.81 -0.77
CA TYR A 385 -34.36 -20.62 0.05
C TYR A 385 -33.08 -20.74 0.91
N GLU A 386 -32.85 -21.89 1.53
CA GLU A 386 -31.63 -22.17 2.28
C GLU A 386 -30.37 -22.10 1.39
N GLU A 387 -30.42 -22.66 0.18
CA GLU A 387 -29.34 -22.54 -0.79
C GLU A 387 -29.03 -21.09 -1.16
N VAL A 388 -30.07 -20.28 -1.42
CA VAL A 388 -29.91 -18.86 -1.76
C VAL A 388 -29.30 -18.09 -0.60
N LEU A 389 -29.72 -18.37 0.63
CA LEU A 389 -29.11 -17.77 1.83
C LEU A 389 -27.64 -18.18 2.00
N GLN A 390 -27.30 -19.44 1.76
CA GLN A 390 -25.91 -19.91 1.80
C GLN A 390 -25.06 -19.22 0.72
N LYS A 391 -25.57 -19.10 -0.52
CA LYS A 391 -24.93 -18.37 -1.62
C LYS A 391 -24.74 -16.90 -1.26
N LEU A 392 -25.74 -16.25 -0.67
CA LEU A 392 -25.65 -14.85 -0.24
C LEU A 392 -24.59 -14.66 0.84
N LYS A 393 -24.54 -15.54 1.85
CA LYS A 393 -23.49 -15.52 2.88
C LYS A 393 -22.09 -15.74 2.29
N HIS A 394 -21.97 -16.61 1.29
CA HIS A 394 -20.73 -16.80 0.56
C HIS A 394 -20.32 -15.53 -0.20
N PHE A 395 -21.26 -14.87 -0.91
CA PHE A 395 -20.99 -13.61 -1.59
C PHE A 395 -20.63 -12.48 -0.63
N GLU A 396 -21.28 -12.41 0.53
CA GLU A 396 -20.92 -11.44 1.59
C GLU A 396 -19.49 -11.68 2.09
N SER A 397 -19.11 -12.93 2.35
CA SER A 397 -17.75 -13.29 2.74
C SER A 397 -16.74 -12.92 1.65
N LEU A 398 -17.05 -13.25 0.38
CA LEU A 398 -16.17 -12.95 -0.75
C LEU A 398 -16.03 -11.44 -0.98
N LEU A 399 -17.11 -10.68 -0.81
CA LEU A 399 -17.10 -9.22 -0.93
C LEU A 399 -16.26 -8.57 0.17
N LYS A 400 -16.40 -9.07 1.40
CA LYS A 400 -15.58 -8.65 2.54
C LYS A 400 -14.09 -8.95 2.31
N ASP A 401 -13.78 -10.16 1.83
CA ASP A 401 -12.41 -10.53 1.49
C ASP A 401 -11.85 -9.62 0.38
N SER A 402 -12.65 -9.34 -0.65
CA SER A 402 -12.31 -8.41 -1.73
C SER A 402 -12.03 -6.99 -1.21
N GLU A 403 -12.84 -6.48 -0.27
CA GLU A 403 -12.63 -5.17 0.36
C GLU A 403 -11.31 -5.11 1.14
N ILE A 404 -10.98 -6.16 1.90
CA ILE A 404 -9.71 -6.27 2.64
C ILE A 404 -8.53 -6.27 1.67
N TRP A 405 -8.60 -7.08 0.61
CA TRP A 405 -7.55 -7.14 -0.41
C TRP A 405 -7.37 -5.80 -1.13
N ASN A 406 -8.46 -5.12 -1.46
CA ASN A 406 -8.42 -3.82 -2.09
C ASN A 406 -7.78 -2.75 -1.18
N SER A 407 -8.12 -2.75 0.11
CA SER A 407 -7.51 -1.86 1.11
C SER A 407 -6.00 -2.11 1.27
N GLN A 408 -5.59 -3.39 1.33
CA GLN A 408 -4.18 -3.76 1.37
C GLN A 408 -3.43 -3.33 0.09
N LEU A 409 -4.07 -3.47 -1.07
CA LEU A 409 -3.48 -3.04 -2.35
C LEU A 409 -3.32 -1.51 -2.41
N GLU A 410 -4.29 -0.74 -1.92
CA GLU A 410 -4.19 0.72 -1.82
C GLU A 410 -3.03 1.16 -0.91
N GLU A 411 -2.83 0.48 0.22
CA GLU A 411 -1.70 0.74 1.13
C GLU A 411 -0.36 0.44 0.44
N GLN A 412 -0.25 -0.70 -0.24
CA GLN A 412 0.95 -1.06 -1.01
C GLN A 412 1.23 -0.02 -2.12
N VAL A 413 0.20 0.42 -2.84
CA VAL A 413 0.34 1.46 -3.86
C VAL A 413 0.83 2.78 -3.24
N LYS A 414 0.31 3.17 -2.07
CA LYS A 414 0.75 4.37 -1.34
C LYS A 414 2.21 4.25 -0.90
N PHE A 415 2.60 3.10 -0.34
CA PHE A 415 3.98 2.81 0.04
C PHE A 415 4.91 2.87 -1.16
N LEU A 416 4.60 2.15 -2.24
CA LEU A 416 5.39 2.15 -3.48
C LEU A 416 5.52 3.55 -4.10
N LYS A 417 4.46 4.35 -4.10
CA LYS A 417 4.53 5.76 -4.56
C LYS A 417 5.47 6.59 -3.69
N SER A 418 5.45 6.39 -2.37
CA SER A 418 6.37 7.09 -1.45
C SER A 418 7.82 6.67 -1.67
N GLU A 419 8.04 5.37 -1.92
CA GLU A 419 9.36 4.80 -2.17
C GLU A 419 9.92 5.25 -3.51
N LEU A 420 9.11 5.26 -4.56
CA LEU A 420 9.48 5.81 -5.87
C LEU A 420 9.84 7.29 -5.76
N ARG A 421 9.05 8.08 -5.02
CA ARG A 421 9.37 9.49 -4.75
C ARG A 421 10.67 9.63 -3.95
N ARG A 422 10.96 8.72 -3.02
CA ARG A 422 12.22 8.69 -2.25
C ARG A 422 13.42 8.38 -3.15
N ILE A 423 13.30 7.36 -4.00
CA ILE A 423 14.36 6.93 -4.92
C ILE A 423 14.65 8.02 -5.96
N THR A 424 13.62 8.60 -6.59
CA THR A 424 13.78 9.70 -7.55
C THR A 424 14.42 10.94 -6.91
N ASN A 425 13.98 11.32 -5.71
CA ASN A 425 14.64 12.39 -4.95
C ASN A 425 16.11 12.05 -4.66
N ASN A 426 16.44 10.80 -4.35
CA ASN A 426 17.81 10.36 -4.09
C ASN A 426 18.69 10.39 -5.35
N GLU A 427 18.18 9.94 -6.50
CA GLU A 427 18.89 10.01 -7.77
C GLU A 427 19.19 11.47 -8.17
N GLU A 428 18.22 12.37 -8.03
CA GLU A 428 18.44 13.80 -8.25
C GLU A 428 19.44 14.40 -7.25
N ARG A 429 19.38 13.99 -5.97
CA ARG A 429 20.39 14.37 -4.96
C ARG A 429 21.77 13.92 -5.39
N MET A 430 21.94 12.69 -5.89
CA MET A 430 23.22 12.17 -6.37
C MET A 430 23.83 13.02 -7.48
N GLN A 431 23.00 13.64 -8.35
CA GLN A 431 23.48 14.59 -9.35
C GLN A 431 24.08 15.86 -8.71
N HIS A 432 23.45 16.38 -7.66
CA HIS A 432 23.97 17.53 -6.89
C HIS A 432 25.14 17.14 -5.96
N LEU A 433 25.14 15.93 -5.41
CA LEU A 433 26.14 15.37 -4.49
C LEU A 433 27.49 15.09 -5.14
N LYS A 434 27.60 15.11 -6.48
CA LYS A 434 28.90 15.22 -7.14
C LYS A 434 29.74 16.38 -6.58
N ASN A 435 29.10 17.39 -5.99
CA ASN A 435 29.73 18.45 -5.22
C ASN A 435 29.43 18.33 -3.71
N ILE A 436 29.75 17.18 -3.11
CA ILE A 436 29.61 16.94 -1.66
C ILE A 436 30.31 18.01 -0.83
N GLU A 437 31.41 18.58 -1.32
CA GLU A 437 32.15 19.66 -0.66
C GLU A 437 31.29 20.92 -0.53
N TYR A 438 30.60 21.32 -1.60
CA TYR A 438 29.66 22.46 -1.54
C TYR A 438 28.51 22.21 -0.56
N VAL A 439 27.95 20.99 -0.55
CA VAL A 439 26.89 20.62 0.40
C VAL A 439 27.42 20.72 1.84
N LYS A 440 28.61 20.19 2.10
CA LYS A 440 29.28 20.27 3.40
C LYS A 440 29.48 21.73 3.84
N ASP A 441 29.92 22.60 2.95
CA ASP A 441 30.12 24.02 3.23
C ASP A 441 28.81 24.75 3.51
N VAL A 442 27.75 24.46 2.75
CA VAL A 442 26.41 25.02 2.95
C VAL A 442 25.84 24.59 4.30
N ILE A 443 25.96 23.30 4.66
CA ILE A 443 25.51 22.78 5.95
C ILE A 443 26.32 23.41 7.10
N LEU A 444 27.64 23.50 6.96
CA LEU A 444 28.49 24.15 7.96
C LEU A 444 28.14 25.63 8.12
N LYS A 445 27.83 26.35 7.04
CA LYS A 445 27.34 27.75 7.10
C LYS A 445 25.98 27.84 7.78
N PHE A 446 25.07 26.89 7.52
CA PHE A 446 23.76 26.85 8.16
C PHE A 446 23.85 26.62 9.68
N ILE A 447 24.77 25.74 10.11
CA ILE A 447 24.97 25.41 11.53
C ILE A 447 25.74 26.50 12.27
N LYS A 448 26.74 27.12 11.64
CA LYS A 448 27.55 28.19 12.26
C LYS A 448 26.68 29.37 12.70
N GLU A 449 27.22 30.16 13.62
CA GLU A 449 26.61 31.41 14.05
C GLU A 449 26.44 32.36 12.85
N GLU A 450 25.26 32.97 12.79
CA GLU A 450 24.84 33.81 11.68
C GLU A 450 25.72 35.06 11.63
N LYS A 451 26.41 35.29 10.50
CA LYS A 451 27.25 36.49 10.34
C LYS A 451 26.46 37.67 9.78
N VAL A 452 25.37 37.39 9.08
CA VAL A 452 24.48 38.35 8.43
C VAL A 452 23.04 38.03 8.82
N GLU A 453 22.23 39.04 9.16
CA GLU A 453 20.82 38.80 9.51
C GLU A 453 20.08 38.04 8.40
N ASN A 454 19.42 36.94 8.77
CA ASN A 454 18.66 36.04 7.90
C ASN A 454 19.48 35.23 6.87
N GLU A 455 20.80 35.11 7.02
CA GLU A 455 21.64 34.18 6.25
C GLU A 455 21.07 32.75 6.28
N ARG A 456 20.59 32.26 7.43
CA ARG A 456 20.01 30.90 7.51
C ARG A 456 18.76 30.77 6.66
N LYS A 457 17.87 31.78 6.67
CA LYS A 457 16.67 31.78 5.83
C LYS A 457 17.02 31.80 4.34
N GLN A 458 18.11 32.47 3.95
CA GLN A 458 18.60 32.46 2.57
C GLN A 458 19.19 31.10 2.16
N LEU A 459 19.74 30.34 3.12
CA LEU A 459 20.26 29.00 2.88
C LEU A 459 19.16 27.93 2.78
N ILE A 460 17.96 28.14 3.34
CA ILE A 460 16.86 27.15 3.27
C ILE A 460 16.49 26.79 1.82
N PRO A 461 16.26 27.75 0.88
CA PRO A 461 16.02 27.40 -0.52
C PRO A 461 17.16 26.60 -1.15
N ILE A 462 18.41 26.93 -0.82
CA ILE A 462 19.59 26.23 -1.33
C ILE A 462 19.61 24.79 -0.79
N LEU A 463 19.38 24.61 0.51
CA LEU A 463 19.25 23.29 1.15
C LEU A 463 18.08 22.50 0.58
N LYS A 464 16.93 23.15 0.32
CA LYS A 464 15.77 22.53 -0.31
C LYS A 464 16.13 21.98 -1.70
N THR A 465 16.90 22.71 -2.51
CA THR A 465 17.33 22.23 -3.83
C THR A 465 18.39 21.13 -3.73
N LEU A 466 19.40 21.30 -2.87
CA LEU A 466 20.52 20.35 -2.75
C LEU A 466 20.10 19.03 -2.10
N LEU A 467 19.34 19.09 -1.01
CA LEU A 467 18.90 17.94 -0.23
C LEU A 467 17.50 17.48 -0.62
N LYS A 468 16.84 18.12 -1.60
CA LYS A 468 15.47 17.78 -2.05
C LYS A 468 14.55 17.49 -0.87
N LEU A 469 14.44 18.49 -0.01
CA LEU A 469 13.64 18.41 1.22
C LEU A 469 12.16 18.46 0.88
N SER A 470 11.36 17.67 1.60
CA SER A 470 9.90 17.73 1.53
C SER A 470 9.39 19.08 2.05
N ASN A 471 8.16 19.46 1.72
CA ASN A 471 7.61 20.71 2.24
C ASN A 471 7.50 20.70 3.78
N GLU A 472 7.27 19.53 4.38
CA GLU A 472 7.26 19.36 5.84
C GLU A 472 8.65 19.59 6.45
N GLU A 473 9.69 19.02 5.85
CA GLU A 473 11.08 19.22 6.30
C GLU A 473 11.52 20.68 6.14
N VAL A 474 11.10 21.34 5.06
CA VAL A 474 11.35 22.77 4.84
C VAL A 474 10.67 23.61 5.92
N ASP A 475 9.43 23.28 6.28
CA ASP A 475 8.70 23.97 7.35
C ASP A 475 9.40 23.79 8.70
N VAL A 476 9.97 22.61 8.98
CA VAL A 476 10.82 22.40 10.17
C VAL A 476 12.05 23.32 10.17
N LEU A 477 12.73 23.46 9.03
CA LEU A 477 13.90 24.36 8.92
C LEU A 477 13.53 25.84 9.01
N GLU A 478 12.36 26.22 8.50
CA GLU A 478 11.84 27.58 8.59
C GLU A 478 11.44 27.93 10.03
N ASN A 479 10.74 27.02 10.70
CA ASN A 479 10.42 27.09 12.12
C ASN A 479 11.69 27.13 12.99
N PHE A 480 12.73 26.39 12.62
CA PHE A 480 14.02 26.43 13.32
C PHE A 480 14.71 27.78 13.14
N SER A 481 14.74 28.31 11.92
CA SER A 481 15.41 29.58 11.60
C SER A 481 14.72 30.78 12.24
N THR A 482 13.39 30.75 12.35
CA THR A 482 12.61 31.79 13.05
C THR A 482 12.81 31.75 14.57
N LYS A 483 12.79 30.57 15.20
CA LYS A 483 13.05 30.41 16.64
C LYS A 483 14.46 30.85 17.03
N PHE A 484 15.47 30.56 16.19
CA PHE A 484 16.84 31.01 16.45
C PHE A 484 17.02 32.52 16.29
N ALA A 485 16.37 33.13 15.30
CA ALA A 485 16.38 34.59 15.14
C ALA A 485 15.81 35.30 16.38
N LEU A 486 14.81 34.72 17.04
CA LEU A 486 14.26 35.26 18.29
C LEU A 486 15.23 35.12 19.48
N ASN A 487 15.92 33.98 19.60
CA ASN A 487 16.84 33.73 20.72
C ASN A 487 18.18 34.49 20.64
N ASN A 488 18.59 34.99 19.47
CA ASN A 488 19.82 35.80 19.39
C ASN A 488 19.71 37.17 20.09
N THR A 489 18.52 37.57 20.54
CA THR A 489 18.38 38.76 21.39
C THR A 489 18.60 38.49 22.89
N SER A 490 18.65 37.22 23.31
CA SER A 490 18.83 36.83 24.70
C SER A 490 20.10 35.99 24.85
N LYS A 491 21.16 36.66 25.35
CA LYS A 491 22.39 36.03 25.84
C LYS A 491 22.07 34.93 26.87
N SER A 492 21.91 33.70 26.42
CA SER A 492 21.94 32.53 27.29
C SER A 492 22.43 31.35 26.47
N SER A 493 23.63 30.90 26.81
CA SER A 493 24.25 29.66 26.37
C SER A 493 23.31 28.48 26.64
N THR A 494 22.42 28.17 25.71
CA THR A 494 21.56 26.98 25.79
C THR A 494 22.21 25.85 25.00
N ASN A 495 23.07 25.15 25.71
CA ASN A 495 23.47 23.74 25.60
C ASN A 495 22.86 22.94 24.43
N TRP A 496 23.41 23.13 23.24
CA TRP A 496 23.32 22.18 22.13
C TRP A 496 23.82 20.78 22.47
N GLY A 497 24.64 20.66 23.53
CA GLY A 497 25.17 19.38 24.01
C GLY A 497 24.11 18.38 24.50
N SER A 498 22.88 18.78 24.85
CA SER A 498 21.88 17.83 25.34
C SER A 498 21.33 16.91 24.24
N TYR A 499 21.26 17.38 23.00
CA TYR A 499 20.75 16.56 21.89
C TYR A 499 21.79 15.55 21.41
N PHE A 500 23.08 15.92 21.41
CA PHE A 500 24.15 14.97 21.10
C PHE A 500 24.29 13.89 22.17
N LYS A 501 24.02 14.22 23.44
CA LYS A 501 24.06 13.24 24.53
C LYS A 501 23.04 12.11 24.37
N ASN A 502 21.85 12.41 23.84
CA ASN A 502 20.84 11.40 23.55
C ASN A 502 21.18 10.55 22.31
N LEU A 503 22.08 11.01 21.44
CA LEU A 503 22.50 10.28 20.24
C LEU A 503 23.74 9.41 20.47
N THR A 504 24.64 9.79 21.38
CA THR A 504 25.89 9.02 21.60
C THR A 504 25.88 8.16 22.86
N GLY A 505 24.79 8.13 23.64
CA GLY A 505 24.64 7.17 24.75
C GLY A 505 25.72 7.25 25.85
N ILE A 506 26.40 8.40 25.99
CA ILE A 506 27.44 8.65 27.03
C ILE A 506 26.92 9.66 28.06
#